data_AF-A0A355GKS8-F1
#
_entry.id   AF-A0A355GKS8-F1
#
_cell.length_a   1.000
_cell.length_b   1.000
_cell.length_c   1.000
_cell.angle_alpha   90.00
_cell.angle_beta   90.00
_cell.angle_gamma   90.00
#
_symmetry.space_group_name_H-M   'P 1'
#
loop_
_entity.id
_entity.type
_entity.pdbx_description
1 polymer ?
#
loop_
_entity_poly.entity_id
_entity_poly.type
_entity_poly.pdbx_seq_one_letter_code
_entity_poly.pdbx_strand_id
1 'polypeptide(L)'
;MSDWDEEENLEETTAQDQQSFILGGSLISIGIIVIAFGVGWGLGVSPLANLTWNWTDLLIGIVAALPLYLFFFCTARLPIKGFQQIQQFLLDELGPRVEHGKVWELFILCIFIGLGEEMLFRGVLQSWATQYGVIAAIIFTNILFGVLHSITRLYVIVATLMGVYM
;
A
#
# COMPACT_ATOMS: atom_id res chain seq x y z
N MET A 1 15.03 -25.76 -30.71
CA MET A 1 15.41 -25.14 -29.44
C MET A 1 15.96 -26.24 -28.56
N SER A 2 17.10 -26.05 -27.92
CA SER A 2 17.57 -26.96 -26.87
C SER A 2 16.93 -26.59 -25.54
N ASP A 3 16.79 -27.55 -24.63
CA ASP A 3 16.22 -27.39 -23.27
C ASP A 3 16.92 -26.24 -22.50
N TRP A 4 18.22 -26.07 -22.75
CA TRP A 4 19.05 -24.99 -22.20
C TRP A 4 18.65 -23.59 -22.69
N ASP A 5 18.26 -23.46 -23.97
CA ASP A 5 17.82 -22.18 -24.53
C ASP A 5 16.46 -21.77 -23.94
N GLU A 6 15.63 -22.73 -23.52
CA GLU A 6 14.34 -22.46 -22.88
C GLU A 6 14.51 -22.06 -21.40
N GLU A 7 15.39 -22.73 -20.64
CA GLU A 7 15.70 -22.34 -19.26
C GLU A 7 16.33 -20.93 -19.17
N GLU A 8 17.29 -20.61 -20.03
CA GLU A 8 17.93 -19.27 -20.04
C GLU A 8 16.91 -18.16 -20.38
N ASN A 9 15.99 -18.41 -21.32
CA ASN A 9 14.96 -17.44 -21.69
C ASN A 9 13.95 -17.19 -20.55
N LEU A 10 13.61 -18.25 -19.80
CA LEU A 10 12.72 -18.16 -18.64
C LEU A 10 13.39 -17.39 -17.49
N GLU A 11 14.68 -17.63 -17.22
CA GLU A 11 15.44 -16.88 -16.22
C GLU A 11 15.57 -15.39 -16.59
N GLU A 12 15.86 -15.08 -17.85
CA GLU A 12 15.91 -13.67 -18.30
C GLU A 12 14.56 -12.96 -18.19
N THR A 13 13.47 -13.64 -18.61
CA THR A 13 12.11 -13.08 -18.57
C THR A 13 11.67 -12.79 -17.13
N THR A 14 11.88 -13.74 -16.22
CA THR A 14 11.50 -13.58 -14.80
C THR A 14 12.27 -12.46 -14.10
N ALA A 15 13.58 -12.33 -14.39
CA ALA A 15 14.41 -11.24 -13.88
C ALA A 15 13.94 -9.88 -14.39
N GLN A 16 13.57 -9.79 -15.68
CA GLN A 16 13.06 -8.55 -16.29
C GLN A 16 11.69 -8.13 -15.73
N ASP A 17 10.80 -9.08 -15.49
CA ASP A 17 9.49 -8.83 -14.87
C ASP A 17 9.62 -8.32 -13.43
N GLN A 18 10.55 -8.90 -12.66
CA GLN A 18 10.85 -8.47 -11.30
C GLN A 18 11.40 -7.04 -11.27
N GLN A 19 12.33 -6.70 -12.16
CA GLN A 19 12.87 -5.33 -12.27
C GLN A 19 11.77 -4.33 -12.60
N SER A 20 10.89 -4.67 -13.55
CA SER A 20 9.78 -3.81 -13.96
C SER A 20 8.79 -3.56 -12.81
N PHE A 21 8.53 -4.58 -11.99
CA PHE A 21 7.69 -4.45 -10.81
C PHE A 21 8.31 -3.54 -9.74
N ILE A 22 9.57 -3.77 -9.38
CA ILE A 22 10.26 -2.94 -8.38
C ILE A 22 10.38 -1.50 -8.87
N LEU A 23 10.67 -1.29 -10.16
CA LEU A 23 10.70 0.04 -10.76
C LEU A 23 9.33 0.71 -10.69
N GLY A 24 8.26 0.01 -11.08
CA GLY A 24 6.90 0.52 -11.03
C GLY A 24 6.48 0.90 -9.61
N GLY A 25 6.70 0.01 -8.64
CA GLY A 25 6.40 0.28 -7.23
C GLY A 25 7.22 1.45 -6.68
N SER A 26 8.50 1.54 -7.04
CA SER A 26 9.37 2.65 -6.63
C SER A 26 8.89 3.98 -7.21
N LEU A 27 8.49 4.01 -8.49
CA LEU A 27 7.92 5.20 -9.14
C LEU A 27 6.61 5.63 -8.47
N ILE A 28 5.74 4.69 -8.11
CA ILE A 28 4.51 4.99 -7.37
C ILE A 28 4.85 5.58 -6.01
N SER A 29 5.75 4.96 -5.25
CA SER A 29 6.17 5.46 -3.94
C SER A 29 6.76 6.87 -4.01
N ILE A 30 7.69 7.10 -4.93
CA ILE A 30 8.28 8.43 -5.15
C ILE A 30 7.18 9.42 -5.55
N GLY A 31 6.26 9.02 -6.43
CA GLY A 31 5.13 9.83 -6.85
C GLY A 31 4.25 10.26 -5.68
N ILE A 32 3.90 9.33 -4.78
CA ILE A 32 3.11 9.62 -3.58
C ILE A 32 3.86 10.62 -2.67
N ILE A 33 5.15 10.41 -2.44
CA ILE A 33 5.97 11.33 -1.62
C ILE A 33 6.01 12.73 -2.24
N VAL A 34 6.26 12.83 -3.55
CA VAL A 34 6.26 14.11 -4.27
C VAL A 34 4.91 14.80 -4.20
N ILE A 35 3.81 14.05 -4.35
CA ILE A 35 2.45 14.57 -4.19
C ILE A 35 2.24 15.05 -2.75
N ALA A 36 2.69 14.32 -1.74
CA ALA A 36 2.59 14.73 -0.34
C ALA A 36 3.29 16.08 -0.11
N PHE A 37 4.52 16.26 -0.61
CA PHE A 37 5.22 17.54 -0.52
C PHE A 37 4.53 18.66 -1.32
N GLY A 38 4.07 18.38 -2.54
CA GLY A 38 3.41 19.37 -3.38
C GLY A 38 2.07 19.85 -2.80
N VAL A 39 1.23 18.91 -2.36
CA VAL A 39 -0.05 19.20 -1.71
C VAL A 39 0.19 19.85 -0.35
N GLY A 40 1.13 19.33 0.44
CA GLY A 40 1.50 19.89 1.74
C GLY A 40 1.95 21.34 1.62
N TRP A 41 2.79 21.65 0.64
CA TRP A 41 3.18 23.03 0.35
C TRP A 41 1.99 23.91 -0.03
N GLY A 42 1.10 23.44 -0.91
CA GLY A 42 -0.10 24.17 -1.31
C GLY A 42 -1.09 24.41 -0.18
N LEU A 43 -1.14 23.52 0.82
CA LEU A 43 -2.02 23.60 1.98
C LEU A 43 -1.36 24.21 3.23
N GLY A 44 -0.07 24.55 3.16
CA GLY A 44 0.70 25.07 4.30
C GLY A 44 0.94 24.05 5.42
N VAL A 45 0.89 22.75 5.11
CA VAL A 45 1.08 21.65 6.06
C VAL A 45 2.36 20.89 5.70
N SER A 46 3.27 20.72 6.67
CA SER A 46 4.47 19.93 6.45
C SER A 46 4.15 18.43 6.52
N PRO A 47 4.46 17.63 5.47
CA PRO A 47 4.21 16.19 5.46
C PRO A 47 4.95 15.43 6.57
N LEU A 48 6.05 16.01 7.07
CA LEU A 48 6.90 15.43 8.10
C LEU A 48 6.56 15.92 9.51
N ALA A 49 5.60 16.83 9.68
CA ALA A 49 5.30 17.46 10.97
C ALA A 49 4.96 16.45 12.07
N ASN A 50 4.24 15.39 11.70
CA ASN A 50 3.80 14.35 12.63
C ASN A 50 4.65 13.07 12.54
N LEU A 51 5.65 13.04 11.66
CA LEU A 51 6.51 11.88 11.50
C LEU A 51 7.63 11.93 12.54
N THR A 52 7.38 11.31 13.68
CA THR A 52 8.35 11.22 14.77
C THR A 52 8.86 9.79 14.93
N TRP A 53 10.15 9.65 15.26
CA TRP A 53 10.74 8.33 15.49
C TRP A 53 10.50 7.90 16.93
N ASN A 54 9.72 6.83 17.11
CA ASN A 54 9.41 6.28 18.42
C ASN A 54 9.24 4.76 18.34
N TRP A 55 9.96 4.04 19.20
CA TRP A 55 9.89 2.58 19.29
C TRP A 55 8.52 2.07 19.73
N THR A 56 7.84 2.80 20.60
CA THR A 56 6.49 2.44 21.06
C THR A 56 5.50 2.54 19.91
N ASP A 57 5.55 3.61 19.12
CA ASP A 57 4.64 3.82 17.98
C ASP A 57 4.89 2.78 16.88
N LEU A 58 6.17 2.40 16.66
CA LEU A 58 6.52 1.29 15.77
C LEU A 58 5.90 -0.04 16.22
N LEU A 59 6.01 -0.38 17.51
CA LEU A 59 5.43 -1.61 18.06
C LEU A 59 3.91 -1.60 17.98
N ILE A 60 3.27 -0.46 18.29
CA ILE A 60 1.83 -0.29 18.13
C ILE A 60 1.43 -0.51 16.67
N GLY A 61 2.16 0.07 15.71
CA GLY A 61 1.90 -0.13 14.28
C GLY A 61 2.00 -1.59 13.85
N ILE A 62 3.04 -2.32 14.30
CA ILE A 62 3.20 -3.76 14.03
C ILE A 62 2.02 -4.55 14.59
N VAL A 63 1.64 -4.29 15.85
CA VAL A 63 0.51 -4.98 16.49
C VAL A 63 -0.81 -4.61 15.81
N ALA A 64 -0.99 -3.35 15.42
CA ALA A 64 -2.18 -2.87 14.73
C ALA A 64 -2.33 -3.49 13.33
N ALA A 65 -1.22 -3.87 12.67
CA ALA A 65 -1.25 -4.60 11.41
C ALA A 65 -1.72 -6.07 11.55
N LEU A 66 -1.60 -6.69 12.73
CA LEU A 66 -1.98 -8.09 12.93
C LEU A 66 -3.48 -8.36 12.70
N PRO A 67 -4.43 -7.53 13.21
CA PRO A 67 -5.84 -7.66 12.86
C PRO A 67 -6.13 -7.55 11.36
N LEU A 68 -5.42 -6.69 10.62
CA LEU A 68 -5.59 -6.58 9.17
C LEU A 68 -5.08 -7.83 8.45
N TYR A 69 -3.95 -8.38 8.88
CA TYR A 69 -3.44 -9.66 8.38
C TYR A 69 -4.42 -10.80 8.67
N LEU A 70 -4.98 -10.86 9.89
CA LEU A 70 -5.98 -11.87 10.25
C LEU A 70 -7.27 -11.70 9.44
N PHE A 71 -7.72 -10.46 9.22
CA PHE A 71 -8.86 -10.17 8.37
C PHE A 71 -8.62 -10.69 6.95
N PHE A 72 -7.47 -10.38 6.35
CA PHE A 72 -7.08 -10.92 5.05
C PHE A 72 -7.10 -12.45 5.04
N PHE A 73 -6.46 -13.09 6.03
CA PHE A 73 -6.40 -14.55 6.17
C PHE A 73 -7.78 -15.21 6.33
N CYS A 74 -8.71 -14.57 7.04
CA CYS A 74 -10.09 -15.03 7.18
C CYS A 74 -10.84 -14.88 5.85
N THR A 75 -10.76 -13.72 5.20
CA THR A 75 -11.45 -13.46 3.93
C THR A 75 -10.98 -14.37 2.80
N ALA A 76 -9.70 -14.75 2.79
CA ALA A 76 -9.13 -15.71 1.85
C ALA A 76 -9.73 -17.14 1.98
N ARG A 77 -10.41 -17.46 3.09
CA ARG A 77 -11.12 -18.74 3.28
C ARG A 77 -12.62 -18.66 3.09
N LEU A 78 -13.18 -17.46 2.92
CA LEU A 78 -14.61 -17.27 2.76
C LEU A 78 -15.02 -17.50 1.30
N PRO A 79 -16.07 -18.27 1.01
CA PRO A 79 -16.55 -18.50 -0.35
C PRO A 79 -17.42 -17.32 -0.85
N ILE A 80 -16.94 -16.09 -0.68
CA ILE A 80 -17.63 -14.87 -1.10
C ILE A 80 -16.97 -14.35 -2.37
N LYS A 81 -17.74 -14.25 -3.46
CA LYS A 81 -17.25 -13.86 -4.79
C LYS A 81 -16.44 -12.56 -4.80
N GLY A 82 -16.86 -11.55 -4.02
CA GLY A 82 -16.15 -10.27 -3.96
C GLY A 82 -14.74 -10.38 -3.36
N PHE A 83 -14.57 -11.15 -2.28
CA PHE A 83 -13.25 -11.36 -1.68
C PHE A 83 -12.36 -12.26 -2.55
N GLN A 84 -12.95 -13.26 -3.23
CA GLN A 84 -12.23 -14.10 -4.18
C GLN A 84 -11.68 -13.29 -5.38
N GLN A 85 -12.43 -12.31 -5.88
CA GLN A 85 -11.94 -11.42 -6.94
C GLN A 85 -10.74 -10.60 -6.50
N ILE A 86 -10.77 -10.05 -5.27
CA ILE A 86 -9.64 -9.29 -4.70
C ILE A 86 -8.43 -10.22 -4.51
N GLN A 87 -8.65 -11.42 -3.97
CA GLN A 87 -7.60 -12.41 -3.78
C GLN A 87 -6.97 -12.84 -5.10
N GLN A 88 -7.78 -13.13 -6.12
CA GLN A 88 -7.27 -13.53 -7.43
C GLN A 88 -6.45 -12.39 -8.06
N PHE A 89 -6.94 -11.15 -8.00
CA PHE A 89 -6.17 -9.99 -8.45
C PHE A 89 -4.83 -9.88 -7.73
N LEU A 90 -4.79 -10.04 -6.40
CA LEU A 90 -3.54 -10.02 -5.65
C LEU A 90 -2.61 -11.19 -6.00
N LEU A 91 -3.14 -12.39 -6.27
CA LEU A 91 -2.33 -13.53 -6.67
C LEU A 91 -1.79 -13.38 -8.10
N ASP A 92 -2.61 -12.86 -9.01
CA ASP A 92 -2.19 -12.61 -10.39
C ASP A 92 -1.13 -11.49 -10.45
N GLU A 93 -1.28 -10.44 -9.63
CA GLU A 93 -0.38 -9.30 -9.60
C GLU A 93 0.80 -9.41 -8.63
N LEU A 94 0.73 -10.22 -7.57
CA LEU A 94 1.84 -10.33 -6.60
C LEU A 94 2.41 -11.74 -6.54
N GLY A 95 1.62 -12.77 -6.86
CA GLY A 95 2.03 -14.17 -6.75
C GLY A 95 3.33 -14.49 -7.49
N PRO A 96 3.42 -14.27 -8.82
CA PRO A 96 4.63 -14.54 -9.59
C PRO A 96 5.87 -13.79 -9.05
N ARG A 97 5.66 -12.59 -8.50
CA ARG A 97 6.71 -11.69 -8.02
C ARG A 97 7.18 -12.02 -6.61
N VAL A 98 6.30 -12.56 -5.76
CA VAL A 98 6.68 -13.07 -4.45
C VAL A 98 7.39 -14.42 -4.56
N GLU A 99 6.98 -15.27 -5.51
CA GLU A 99 7.58 -16.58 -5.71
C GLU A 99 9.03 -16.51 -6.22
N HIS A 100 9.31 -15.59 -7.16
CA HIS A 100 10.63 -15.47 -7.81
C HIS A 100 11.45 -14.27 -7.31
N GLY A 101 10.84 -13.34 -6.59
CA GLY A 101 11.48 -12.10 -6.13
C GLY A 101 12.25 -12.24 -4.83
N LYS A 102 13.22 -11.34 -4.61
CA LYS A 102 13.95 -11.29 -3.34
C LYS A 102 13.09 -10.62 -2.27
N VAL A 103 12.86 -11.33 -1.16
CA VAL A 103 12.04 -10.85 -0.03
C VAL A 103 12.48 -9.48 0.49
N TRP A 104 13.79 -9.18 0.49
CA TRP A 104 14.29 -7.89 0.97
C TRP A 104 13.91 -6.71 0.03
N GLU A 105 13.82 -6.93 -1.28
CA GLU A 105 13.42 -5.89 -2.24
C GLU A 105 11.96 -5.50 -1.99
N LEU A 106 11.11 -6.51 -1.81
CA LEU A 106 9.70 -6.34 -1.44
C LEU A 106 9.55 -5.64 -0.09
N PHE A 107 10.35 -6.05 0.90
CA PHE A 107 10.31 -5.45 2.24
C PHE A 107 10.65 -3.95 2.21
N ILE A 108 11.72 -3.57 1.50
CA ILE A 108 12.11 -2.17 1.34
C ILE A 108 11.00 -1.40 0.58
N LEU A 109 10.47 -1.98 -0.48
CA LEU A 109 9.39 -1.36 -1.24
C LEU A 109 8.14 -1.09 -0.39
N CYS A 110 7.72 -2.05 0.44
CA CYS A 110 6.60 -1.88 1.37
C CYS A 110 6.83 -0.74 2.36
N ILE A 111 8.06 -0.58 2.89
CA ILE A 111 8.40 0.54 3.76
C ILE A 111 8.20 1.87 3.04
N PHE A 112 8.74 2.00 1.83
CA PHE A 112 8.67 3.26 1.07
C PHE A 112 7.24 3.61 0.63
N ILE A 113 6.44 2.62 0.21
CA ILE A 113 5.02 2.84 -0.12
C ILE A 113 4.27 3.27 1.14
N GLY A 114 4.41 2.52 2.24
CA GLY A 114 3.73 2.82 3.50
C GLY A 114 4.09 4.20 4.07
N LEU A 115 5.36 4.59 4.02
CA LEU A 115 5.79 5.92 4.42
C LEU A 115 5.18 7.02 3.54
N GLY A 116 5.15 6.82 2.22
CA GLY A 116 4.53 7.76 1.29
C GLY A 116 3.04 7.97 1.60
N GLU A 117 2.31 6.88 1.79
CA GLU A 117 0.88 6.92 2.15
C GLU A 117 0.67 7.64 3.49
N GLU A 118 1.44 7.31 4.52
CA GLU A 118 1.34 7.94 5.83
C GLU A 118 1.60 9.46 5.75
N MET A 119 2.62 9.88 4.97
CA MET A 119 2.92 11.28 4.73
C MET A 119 1.79 12.01 4.01
N LEU A 120 1.20 11.41 2.98
CA LEU A 120 0.13 12.04 2.19
C LEU A 120 -1.18 12.10 2.99
N PHE A 121 -1.64 10.96 3.49
CA PHE A 121 -2.97 10.85 4.10
C PHE A 121 -2.99 11.44 5.50
N ARG A 122 -2.08 11.04 6.40
CA ARG A 122 -2.08 11.54 7.79
C ARG A 122 -1.26 12.81 7.95
N GLY A 123 -0.07 12.83 7.36
CA GLY A 123 0.85 13.95 7.43
C GLY A 123 0.26 15.22 6.83
N VAL A 124 -0.41 15.12 5.67
CA VAL A 124 -0.95 16.29 4.96
C VAL A 124 -2.47 16.37 5.00
N LEU A 125 -3.19 15.42 4.40
CA LEU A 125 -4.62 15.56 4.11
C LEU A 125 -5.47 15.59 5.39
N GLN A 126 -5.24 14.64 6.31
CA GLN A 126 -5.93 14.59 7.59
C GLN A 126 -5.54 15.79 8.45
N SER A 127 -4.24 16.10 8.53
CA SER A 127 -3.73 17.24 9.29
C SER A 127 -4.36 18.56 8.84
N TRP A 128 -4.42 18.80 7.52
CA TRP A 128 -5.13 19.95 6.96
C TRP A 128 -6.63 19.93 7.26
N ALA A 129 -7.29 18.77 7.15
CA ALA A 129 -8.72 18.65 7.36
C ALA A 129 -9.14 18.80 8.83
N THR A 130 -8.21 18.71 9.79
CA THR A 130 -8.51 18.87 11.23
C THR A 130 -9.12 20.24 11.57
N GLN A 131 -8.88 21.27 10.75
CA GLN A 131 -9.51 22.59 10.90
C GLN A 131 -11.05 22.55 10.78
N TYR A 132 -11.60 21.52 10.14
CA TYR A 132 -13.05 21.27 10.02
C TYR A 132 -13.57 20.30 11.09
N GLY A 133 -12.71 19.87 12.03
CA GLY A 133 -13.01 18.92 13.08
C GLY A 133 -12.32 17.56 12.87
N VAL A 134 -11.87 16.96 13.97
CA VAL A 134 -11.11 15.70 13.95
C VAL A 134 -11.89 14.56 13.28
N ILE A 135 -13.18 14.42 13.60
CA ILE A 135 -14.03 13.37 13.02
C ILE A 135 -14.20 13.58 11.52
N ALA A 136 -14.41 14.83 11.08
CA ALA A 136 -14.55 15.16 9.66
C ALA A 136 -13.26 14.84 8.89
N ALA A 137 -12.09 15.14 9.48
CA ALA A 137 -10.79 14.81 8.91
C ALA A 137 -10.60 13.29 8.73
N ILE A 138 -10.90 12.49 9.76
CA ILE A 138 -10.80 11.03 9.69
C ILE A 138 -11.73 10.48 8.60
N ILE A 139 -12.99 10.93 8.54
CA ILE A 139 -13.95 10.46 7.54
C ILE A 139 -13.48 10.84 6.13
N PHE A 140 -13.11 12.10 5.92
CA PHE A 140 -12.68 12.61 4.61
C PHE A 140 -11.46 11.85 4.09
N THR A 141 -10.40 11.77 4.89
CA THR A 141 -9.13 11.16 4.47
C THR A 141 -9.32 9.68 4.16
N ASN A 142 -10.12 8.95 4.94
CA ASN A 142 -10.30 7.51 4.75
C ASN A 142 -11.24 7.16 3.61
N ILE A 143 -12.28 7.97 3.34
CA ILE A 143 -13.07 7.82 2.12
C ILE A 143 -12.17 8.05 0.89
N LEU A 144 -11.35 9.10 0.93
CA LEU A 144 -10.42 9.40 -0.16
C LEU A 144 -9.39 8.28 -0.34
N PHE A 145 -8.86 7.73 0.75
CA PHE A 145 -7.99 6.55 0.73
C PHE A 145 -8.66 5.37 0.03
N GLY A 146 -9.89 5.01 0.43
CA GLY A 146 -10.62 3.91 -0.21
C GLY A 146 -10.91 4.15 -1.69
N VAL A 147 -11.26 5.37 -2.08
CA VAL A 147 -11.52 5.73 -3.49
C VAL A 147 -10.25 5.62 -4.34
N LEU A 148 -9.10 6.05 -3.82
CA LEU A 148 -7.81 5.93 -4.51
C LEU A 148 -7.35 4.47 -4.66
N HIS A 149 -7.86 3.59 -3.80
CA HIS A 149 -7.63 2.14 -3.85
C HIS A 149 -8.76 1.40 -4.59
N SER A 150 -9.39 2.00 -5.61
CA SER A 150 -10.55 1.38 -6.26
C SER A 150 -10.18 0.28 -7.27
N ILE A 151 -9.89 -0.93 -6.78
CA ILE A 151 -9.79 -2.15 -7.61
C ILE A 151 -11.19 -2.73 -7.89
N THR A 152 -11.99 -2.89 -6.82
CA THR A 152 -13.39 -3.31 -6.89
C THR A 152 -14.22 -2.46 -5.94
N ARG A 153 -15.55 -2.42 -6.13
CA ARG A 153 -16.45 -1.71 -5.20
C ARG A 153 -16.35 -2.20 -3.76
N LEU A 154 -16.16 -3.51 -3.57
CA LEU A 154 -15.96 -4.08 -2.23
C LEU A 154 -14.62 -3.62 -1.64
N TYR A 155 -13.57 -3.58 -2.46
CA TYR A 155 -12.25 -3.17 -2.01
C TYR A 155 -12.22 -1.70 -1.58
N VAL A 156 -12.95 -0.79 -2.24
CA VAL A 156 -13.12 0.61 -1.78
C VAL A 156 -13.67 0.67 -0.35
N ILE A 157 -14.71 -0.12 -0.06
CA ILE A 157 -15.33 -0.17 1.27
C ILE A 157 -14.34 -0.73 2.29
N VAL A 158 -13.68 -1.84 1.96
CA VAL A 158 -12.70 -2.48 2.84
C VAL A 158 -11.52 -1.54 3.14
N ALA A 159 -10.93 -0.93 2.11
CA ALA A 159 -9.83 0.00 2.25
C ALA A 159 -10.21 1.24 3.07
N THR A 160 -11.42 1.78 2.87
CA THR A 160 -11.95 2.87 3.72
C THR A 160 -12.01 2.46 5.19
N LEU A 161 -12.56 1.27 5.49
CA LEU A 161 -12.69 0.78 6.87
C LEU A 161 -11.32 0.48 7.50
N MET A 162 -10.39 -0.10 6.73
CA MET A 162 -9.02 -0.34 7.19
C MET A 162 -8.31 0.97 7.51
N GLY A 163 -8.47 2.00 6.67
CA GLY A 163 -7.93 3.32 6.92
C GLY A 163 -8.50 3.98 8.17
N VAL A 164 -9.81 3.83 8.45
CA VAL A 164 -10.41 4.36 9.70
C VAL A 164 -9.88 3.65 10.94
N TYR A 165 -9.58 2.35 10.82
CA TYR A 165 -9.08 1.54 11.93
C TYR A 165 -7.62 1.88 12.29
N MET A 166 -6.77 2.05 11.27
CA MET A 166 -5.38 2.46 11.45
C MET A 166 -5.33 3.91 11.88
#